data_AF-A0A1Y5S9W6-F1
#
_entry.id   AF-A0A1Y5S9W6-F1
#
_cell.length_a   1.000
_cell.length_b   1.000
_cell.length_c   1.000
_cell.angle_alpha   90.00
_cell.angle_beta   90.00
_cell.angle_gamma   90.00
#
_symmetry.space_group_name_H-M   'P 1'
#
loop_
_entity.id
_entity.type
_entity.pdbx_description
1 polymer ?
#
loop_
_entity_poly.entity_id
_entity_poly.type
_entity_poly.pdbx_seq_one_letter_code
_entity_poly.pdbx_strand_id
1 'polypeptide(L)'
;MTIRHLVRLGIASSLLSIAYGFSAHAAIVTPADTSPTAVDPFVWGDANVRPGGSVAITNSQPRSGNGSLEFATSGSGAKADFEIFWNDPTRTLGNLSAASFDWYRDSSSTAPQHLTPTFRLYFQTASGETGLLIWEDVYNGGSTAVPAPTDTWVSEDITDDNFWMRAFGPGRTIEQFGVTLADWEGGATFPNPSGQSPVLGADTLITGMNVGVGSGWAGDFLGYVDNVSLTFGQDDTILANFETAAVPEPASLALFVVGLLGLGATARRRRA
;
A
#
# COMPACT_ATOMS: atom_id res chain seq x y z
N MET A 1 4.87 20.00 -77.75
CA MET A 1 3.54 19.44 -77.44
C MET A 1 3.70 17.95 -77.13
N THR A 2 4.01 17.62 -75.87
CA THR A 2 3.74 16.30 -75.26
C THR A 2 3.93 16.41 -73.74
N ILE A 3 2.89 16.04 -73.02
CA ILE A 3 2.73 16.06 -71.55
C ILE A 3 3.25 14.73 -70.97
N ARG A 4 3.53 14.71 -69.64
CA ARG A 4 3.52 13.59 -68.66
C ARG A 4 4.91 13.33 -68.04
N HIS A 5 5.10 13.09 -66.74
CA HIS A 5 4.23 12.98 -65.58
C HIS A 5 5.09 13.23 -64.31
N LEU A 6 4.48 13.83 -63.29
CA LEU A 6 4.97 13.88 -61.92
C LEU A 6 5.03 12.47 -61.31
N VAL A 7 6.13 12.13 -60.64
CA VAL A 7 6.16 11.07 -59.63
C VAL A 7 6.67 11.69 -58.33
N ARG A 8 5.76 11.81 -57.36
CA ARG A 8 6.04 12.19 -55.97
C ARG A 8 6.62 10.96 -55.26
N LEU A 9 7.84 11.05 -54.75
CA LEU A 9 8.43 10.05 -53.88
C LEU A 9 8.17 10.48 -52.43
N GLY A 10 7.13 9.93 -51.80
CA GLY A 10 6.88 10.04 -50.36
C GLY A 10 7.50 8.85 -49.67
N ILE A 11 8.59 9.05 -48.93
CA ILE A 11 9.15 8.03 -48.04
C ILE A 11 8.54 8.28 -46.66
N ALA A 12 7.70 7.33 -46.22
CA ALA A 12 7.12 7.31 -44.89
C ALA A 12 8.20 6.87 -43.88
N SER A 13 8.50 7.74 -42.91
CA SER A 13 9.30 7.39 -41.73
C SER A 13 8.47 6.52 -40.80
N SER A 14 8.84 5.24 -40.68
CA SER A 14 8.28 4.33 -39.69
C SER A 14 8.99 4.55 -38.35
N LEU A 15 8.31 5.21 -37.40
CA LEU A 15 8.72 5.27 -36.01
C LEU A 15 8.50 3.89 -35.37
N LEU A 16 9.58 3.21 -35.03
CA LEU A 16 9.57 2.01 -34.21
C LEU A 16 9.50 2.47 -32.75
N SER A 17 8.28 2.60 -32.22
CA SER A 17 8.07 2.85 -30.79
C SER A 17 8.36 1.55 -30.03
N ILE A 18 9.51 1.47 -29.38
CA ILE A 18 9.78 0.45 -28.36
C ILE A 18 8.97 0.87 -27.13
N ALA A 19 7.82 0.23 -26.94
CA ALA A 19 7.12 0.30 -25.66
C ALA A 19 7.96 -0.47 -24.64
N TYR A 20 8.65 0.26 -23.76
CA TYR A 20 9.13 -0.32 -22.51
C TYR A 20 7.89 -0.65 -21.68
N GLY A 21 7.51 -1.92 -21.65
CA GLY A 21 6.54 -2.42 -20.69
C GLY A 21 7.20 -2.42 -19.31
N PHE A 22 6.90 -1.42 -18.50
CA PHE A 22 7.12 -1.53 -17.05
C PHE A 22 5.98 -2.39 -16.50
N SER A 23 6.26 -3.66 -16.23
CA SER A 23 5.43 -4.42 -15.29
C SER A 23 6.01 -4.17 -13.91
N ALA A 24 5.48 -3.18 -13.20
CA ALA A 24 5.54 -3.19 -11.75
C ALA A 24 4.67 -4.38 -11.31
N HIS A 25 5.30 -5.55 -11.16
CA HIS A 25 4.61 -6.70 -10.58
C HIS A 25 4.51 -6.40 -9.08
N ALA A 26 3.28 -6.33 -8.55
CA ALA A 26 3.08 -6.35 -7.11
C ALA A 26 3.85 -7.51 -6.49
N ALA A 27 4.58 -7.29 -5.40
CA ALA A 27 5.10 -8.44 -4.67
C ALA A 27 3.86 -9.16 -4.12
N ILE A 28 3.60 -10.35 -4.67
CA ILE A 28 2.58 -11.24 -4.13
C ILE A 28 3.07 -11.66 -2.75
N VAL A 29 2.30 -11.36 -1.72
CA VAL A 29 2.56 -11.78 -0.35
C VAL A 29 1.61 -12.92 -0.04
N THR A 30 2.15 -14.11 0.23
CA THR A 30 1.38 -15.28 0.62
C THR A 30 1.61 -15.66 2.08
N PRO A 31 0.79 -16.53 2.69
CA PRO A 31 1.07 -17.06 4.03
C PRO A 31 2.46 -17.71 4.17
N ALA A 32 3.10 -18.14 3.07
CA ALA A 32 4.45 -18.69 3.12
C ALA A 32 5.55 -17.61 3.24
N ASP A 33 5.20 -16.35 2.92
CA ASP A 33 6.09 -15.19 2.95
C ASP A 33 5.96 -14.39 4.25
N THR A 34 5.16 -14.89 5.22
CA THR A 34 4.89 -14.20 6.48
C THR A 34 5.60 -14.85 7.66
N SER A 35 5.86 -14.04 8.69
CA SER A 35 6.36 -14.48 9.98
C SER A 35 5.36 -14.12 11.09
N PRO A 36 5.13 -14.98 12.09
CA PRO A 36 4.28 -14.65 13.24
C PRO A 36 4.88 -13.55 14.13
N THR A 37 6.14 -13.17 13.89
CA THR A 37 6.79 -12.02 14.49
C THR A 37 7.58 -11.29 13.42
N ALA A 38 7.21 -10.05 13.09
CA ALA A 38 7.96 -9.18 12.17
C ALA A 38 9.30 -8.74 12.82
N VAL A 39 10.25 -9.67 12.94
CA VAL A 39 11.61 -9.42 13.47
C VAL A 39 12.65 -9.35 12.36
N ASP A 40 12.33 -9.88 11.18
CA ASP A 40 13.21 -9.90 10.04
C ASP A 40 12.88 -8.74 9.09
N PRO A 41 13.88 -7.91 8.72
CA PRO A 41 13.69 -6.91 7.69
C PRO A 41 13.15 -7.54 6.40
N PHE A 42 12.19 -6.87 5.78
CA PHE A 42 11.51 -7.27 4.54
C PHE A 42 10.59 -8.49 4.65
N VAL A 43 10.19 -8.89 5.85
CA VAL A 43 9.19 -9.95 6.07
C VAL A 43 7.92 -9.34 6.65
N TRP A 44 6.79 -9.63 6.02
CA TRP A 44 5.47 -9.26 6.55
C TRP A 44 5.13 -10.14 7.75
N GLY A 45 4.47 -9.58 8.76
CA GLY A 45 4.09 -10.37 9.91
C GLY A 45 3.01 -9.77 10.78
N ASP A 46 2.38 -10.66 11.53
CA ASP A 46 1.40 -10.31 12.55
C ASP A 46 2.08 -9.49 13.66
N ALA A 47 1.40 -8.45 14.12
CA ALA A 47 1.86 -7.61 15.19
C ALA A 47 0.72 -7.21 16.12
N ASN A 48 1.04 -6.96 17.38
CA ASN A 48 0.11 -6.47 18.41
C ASN A 48 -1.27 -7.18 18.43
N VAL A 49 -1.32 -8.46 18.07
CA VAL A 49 -2.57 -9.23 18.05
C VAL A 49 -2.97 -9.52 19.50
N ARG A 50 -4.06 -8.89 19.93
CA ARG A 50 -4.58 -9.00 21.31
C ARG A 50 -5.70 -10.04 21.39
N PRO A 51 -6.05 -10.52 22.59
CA PRO A 51 -7.21 -11.38 22.75
C PRO A 51 -8.46 -10.80 22.09
N GLY A 52 -9.13 -11.61 21.26
CA GLY A 52 -10.28 -11.18 20.45
C GLY A 52 -9.92 -10.51 19.12
N GLY A 53 -8.65 -10.33 18.79
CA GLY A 53 -8.19 -9.88 17.48
C GLY A 53 -7.59 -11.02 16.66
N SER A 54 -7.71 -10.95 15.34
CA SER A 54 -7.03 -11.83 14.39
C SER A 54 -6.67 -11.09 13.11
N VAL A 55 -5.61 -11.56 12.47
CA VAL A 55 -5.21 -11.16 11.12
C VAL A 55 -4.74 -12.40 10.35
N ALA A 56 -5.11 -12.51 9.08
CA ALA A 56 -4.66 -13.60 8.21
C ALA A 56 -4.86 -13.23 6.73
N ILE A 57 -4.04 -13.81 5.85
CA ILE A 57 -4.30 -13.75 4.41
C ILE A 57 -5.33 -14.85 4.07
N THR A 58 -6.51 -14.45 3.57
CA THR A 58 -7.63 -15.36 3.30
C THR A 58 -8.19 -15.14 1.90
N ASN A 59 -9.08 -16.04 1.46
CA ASN A 59 -9.85 -15.91 0.23
C ASN A 59 -11.31 -15.52 0.48
N SER A 60 -11.63 -15.06 1.70
CA SER A 60 -13.00 -14.70 2.09
C SER A 60 -13.53 -13.52 1.28
N GLN A 61 -12.65 -12.55 1.00
CA GLN A 61 -12.98 -11.34 0.25
C GLN A 61 -11.80 -10.93 -0.64
N PRO A 62 -11.60 -11.53 -1.82
CA PRO A 62 -10.48 -11.19 -2.69
C PRO A 62 -10.65 -9.82 -3.36
N ARG A 63 -9.54 -9.12 -3.67
CA ARG A 63 -9.56 -7.83 -4.37
C ARG A 63 -8.84 -7.85 -5.72
N SER A 64 -7.54 -8.11 -5.73
CA SER A 64 -6.71 -8.08 -6.96
C SER A 64 -6.23 -9.46 -7.42
N GLY A 65 -6.72 -10.53 -6.79
CA GLY A 65 -6.46 -11.90 -7.19
C GLY A 65 -7.35 -12.92 -6.48
N ASN A 66 -6.73 -13.84 -5.75
CA ASN A 66 -7.37 -14.92 -5.01
C ASN A 66 -7.45 -14.67 -3.49
N GLY A 67 -6.85 -13.60 -2.98
CA GLY A 67 -6.87 -13.28 -1.55
C GLY A 67 -6.99 -11.80 -1.22
N SER A 68 -6.99 -11.56 0.09
CA SER A 68 -6.72 -10.27 0.74
C SER A 68 -6.28 -10.51 2.20
N LEU A 69 -5.85 -9.46 2.88
CA LEU A 69 -5.54 -9.50 4.31
C LEU A 69 -6.80 -9.25 5.13
N GLU A 70 -7.31 -10.28 5.78
CA GLU A 70 -8.50 -10.26 6.66
C GLU A 70 -8.12 -9.83 8.08
N PHE A 71 -8.88 -8.89 8.64
CA PHE A 71 -8.81 -8.46 10.02
C PHE A 71 -10.14 -8.66 10.72
N ALA A 72 -10.11 -9.25 11.91
CA ALA A 72 -11.28 -9.33 12.78
C ALA A 72 -10.96 -8.91 14.21
N THR A 73 -11.89 -8.21 14.86
CA THR A 73 -11.80 -7.88 16.29
C THR A 73 -13.15 -8.08 16.98
N SER A 74 -13.12 -8.57 18.22
CA SER A 74 -14.30 -8.67 19.08
C SER A 74 -14.13 -7.87 20.38
N GLY A 75 -15.03 -6.92 20.62
CA GLY A 75 -15.03 -6.08 21.81
C GLY A 75 -13.93 -5.01 21.86
N SER A 76 -13.96 -4.15 22.89
CA SER A 76 -13.15 -2.92 22.95
C SER A 76 -11.65 -3.10 23.20
N GLY A 77 -11.23 -4.26 23.69
CA GLY A 77 -9.83 -4.56 23.99
C GLY A 77 -9.06 -5.20 22.82
N ALA A 78 -9.77 -5.71 21.81
CA ALA A 78 -9.19 -6.42 20.70
C ALA A 78 -8.43 -5.48 19.76
N LYS A 79 -7.38 -6.03 19.13
CA LYS A 79 -6.49 -5.34 18.20
C LYS A 79 -5.81 -6.39 17.32
N ALA A 80 -5.57 -6.05 16.06
CA ALA A 80 -4.70 -6.80 15.18
C ALA A 80 -3.98 -5.83 14.23
N ASP A 81 -2.68 -6.02 14.09
CA ASP A 81 -1.81 -5.25 13.20
C ASP A 81 -1.06 -6.23 12.28
N PHE A 82 -0.69 -5.78 11.09
CA PHE A 82 0.16 -6.49 10.16
C PHE A 82 1.21 -5.54 9.59
N GLU A 83 2.48 -5.90 9.68
CA GLU A 83 3.58 -4.95 9.47
C GLU A 83 4.76 -5.55 8.75
N ILE A 84 5.58 -4.67 8.18
CA ILE A 84 6.86 -4.97 7.58
C ILE A 84 7.84 -3.86 7.94
N PHE A 85 9.07 -4.24 8.26
CA PHE A 85 10.17 -3.31 8.53
C PHE A 85 11.26 -3.44 7.49
N TRP A 86 12.12 -2.43 7.39
CA TRP A 86 13.31 -2.47 6.56
C TRP A 86 14.43 -1.66 7.20
N ASN A 87 15.63 -1.83 6.67
CA ASN A 87 16.80 -1.05 7.07
C ASN A 87 17.45 -0.45 5.82
N ASP A 88 16.80 0.57 5.27
CA ASP A 88 17.26 1.29 4.09
C ASP A 88 17.36 2.79 4.41
N PRO A 89 18.56 3.38 4.40
CA PRO A 89 18.74 4.79 4.73
C PRO A 89 18.23 5.75 3.65
N THR A 90 17.83 5.25 2.47
CA THR A 90 17.28 6.06 1.37
C THR A 90 15.77 6.24 1.46
N ARG A 91 15.10 5.41 2.27
CA ARG A 91 13.66 5.47 2.50
C ARG A 91 13.34 6.51 3.57
N THR A 92 13.40 7.77 3.18
CA THR A 92 13.13 8.91 4.07
C THR A 92 11.77 9.51 3.79
N LEU A 93 11.26 10.32 4.72
CA LEU A 93 10.02 11.07 4.55
C LEU A 93 10.09 12.01 3.35
N GLY A 94 11.20 12.71 3.12
CA GLY A 94 11.36 13.60 1.97
C GLY A 94 11.56 12.88 0.63
N ASN A 95 11.80 11.56 0.64
CA ASN A 95 11.80 10.74 -0.55
C ASN A 95 10.46 10.03 -0.78
N LEU A 96 9.54 10.04 0.20
CA LEU A 96 8.24 9.40 0.05
C LEU A 96 7.40 10.17 -0.98
N SER A 97 7.04 9.48 -2.05
CA SER A 97 6.43 10.08 -3.25
C SER A 97 5.02 9.57 -3.54
N ALA A 98 4.66 8.41 -3.02
CA ALA A 98 3.32 7.88 -3.09
C ALA A 98 3.04 6.91 -1.93
N ALA A 99 1.81 6.94 -1.42
CA ALA A 99 1.29 6.00 -0.44
C ALA A 99 -0.16 5.68 -0.79
N SER A 100 -0.53 4.40 -0.86
CA SER A 100 -1.90 3.98 -1.15
C SER A 100 -2.19 2.59 -0.61
N PHE A 101 -3.47 2.29 -0.43
CA PHE A 101 -3.95 0.96 -0.11
C PHE A 101 -5.43 0.83 -0.42
N ASP A 102 -5.89 -0.40 -0.59
CA ASP A 102 -7.31 -0.71 -0.68
C ASP A 102 -7.81 -1.25 0.65
N TRP A 103 -9.02 -0.84 1.05
CA TRP A 103 -9.68 -1.38 2.22
C TRP A 103 -11.14 -1.74 1.96
N TYR A 104 -11.66 -2.65 2.78
CA TYR A 104 -13.05 -3.08 2.78
C TYR A 104 -13.55 -3.18 4.21
N ARG A 105 -14.77 -2.73 4.44
CA ARG A 105 -15.49 -2.95 5.70
C ARG A 105 -16.69 -3.86 5.45
N ASP A 106 -16.79 -4.94 6.21
CA ASP A 106 -17.91 -5.87 6.11
C ASP A 106 -19.14 -5.33 6.86
N SER A 107 -20.33 -5.43 6.26
CA SER A 107 -21.57 -4.96 6.87
C SER A 107 -22.01 -5.73 8.12
N SER A 108 -21.41 -6.89 8.40
CA SER A 108 -21.59 -7.59 9.69
C SER A 108 -20.91 -6.87 10.87
N SER A 109 -20.02 -5.91 10.61
CA SER A 109 -19.33 -5.13 11.65
C SER A 109 -20.32 -4.32 12.49
N THR A 110 -20.29 -4.55 13.81
CA THR A 110 -21.07 -3.78 14.80
C THR A 110 -20.28 -2.65 15.46
N ALA A 111 -18.97 -2.56 15.18
CA ALA A 111 -18.14 -1.44 15.61
C ALA A 111 -18.65 -0.10 15.06
N PRO A 112 -18.36 1.05 15.72
CA PRO A 112 -18.77 2.37 15.22
C PRO A 112 -18.54 2.53 13.72
N GLN A 113 -19.55 3.07 13.05
CA GLN A 113 -19.69 3.03 11.58
C GLN A 113 -18.59 3.76 10.80
N HIS A 114 -17.83 4.63 11.45
CA HIS A 114 -16.77 5.43 10.84
C HIS A 114 -15.39 4.76 10.92
N LEU A 115 -15.29 3.60 11.58
CA LEU A 115 -14.03 2.91 11.77
C LEU A 115 -13.71 2.08 10.53
N THR A 116 -12.50 2.22 10.01
CA THR A 116 -11.96 1.53 8.84
C THR A 116 -10.54 1.06 9.17
N PRO A 117 -9.95 0.14 8.38
CA PRO A 117 -8.54 -0.22 8.56
C PRO A 117 -7.66 1.03 8.50
N THR A 118 -6.69 1.10 9.41
CA THR A 118 -5.75 2.23 9.51
C THR A 118 -4.45 1.90 8.78
N PHE A 119 -3.77 2.92 8.26
CA PHE A 119 -2.43 2.80 7.69
C PHE A 119 -1.43 3.60 8.53
N ARG A 120 -0.23 3.06 8.75
CA ARG A 120 0.76 3.66 9.63
C ARG A 120 2.17 3.55 9.05
N LEU A 121 2.94 4.61 9.22
CA LEU A 121 4.36 4.67 8.87
C LEU A 121 5.19 4.71 10.14
N TYR A 122 6.14 3.79 10.27
CA TYR A 122 7.15 3.86 11.32
C TYR A 122 8.21 4.89 10.94
N PHE A 123 8.54 5.80 11.86
CA PHE A 123 9.60 6.78 11.65
C PHE A 123 10.73 6.65 12.66
N GLN A 124 11.92 7.11 12.25
CA GLN A 124 13.05 7.38 13.11
C GLN A 124 13.74 8.69 12.70
N THR A 125 13.89 9.63 13.64
CA THR A 125 14.60 10.89 13.42
C THR A 125 16.12 10.69 13.50
N ALA A 126 16.90 11.68 13.02
CA ALA A 126 18.36 11.69 13.19
C ALA A 126 18.81 11.71 14.67
N SER A 127 17.96 12.21 15.59
CA SER A 127 18.19 12.17 17.04
C SER A 127 17.83 10.83 17.68
N GLY A 128 17.30 9.87 16.91
CA GLY A 128 16.88 8.54 17.36
C GLY A 128 15.49 8.48 17.98
N GLU A 129 14.69 9.55 17.91
CA GLU A 129 13.28 9.49 18.30
C GLU A 129 12.49 8.64 17.31
N THR A 130 11.61 7.77 17.82
CA THR A 130 10.81 6.85 17.01
C THR A 130 9.33 7.02 17.29
N GLY A 131 8.52 6.61 16.32
CA GLY A 131 7.07 6.66 16.43
C GLY A 131 6.35 6.17 15.18
N LEU A 132 5.07 6.53 15.13
CA LEU A 132 4.16 6.28 14.03
C LEU A 132 3.58 7.60 13.54
N LEU A 133 3.51 7.75 12.22
CA LEU A 133 2.53 8.61 11.55
C LEU A 133 1.33 7.74 11.18
N ILE A 134 0.12 8.16 11.54
CA ILE A 134 -1.08 7.32 11.53
C ILE A 134 -2.16 8.01 10.71
N TRP A 135 -2.60 7.32 9.66
CA TRP A 135 -3.73 7.68 8.83
C TRP A 135 -4.98 6.92 9.27
N GLU A 136 -6.10 7.63 9.32
CA GLU A 136 -7.44 7.06 9.53
C GLU A 136 -8.44 7.82 8.64
N ASP A 137 -9.35 7.08 8.00
CA ASP A 137 -10.37 7.63 7.07
C ASP A 137 -11.20 8.75 7.72
N VAL A 138 -11.52 8.62 9.01
CA VAL A 138 -12.32 9.59 9.76
C VAL A 138 -11.75 11.02 9.77
N TYR A 139 -10.47 11.18 9.44
CA TYR A 139 -9.78 12.47 9.34
C TYR A 139 -9.47 12.90 7.89
N ASN A 140 -9.84 12.08 6.90
CA ASN A 140 -9.42 12.21 5.50
C ASN A 140 -10.59 12.11 4.49
N GLY A 141 -11.80 12.50 4.91
CA GLY A 141 -13.00 12.48 4.06
C GLY A 141 -14.12 11.64 4.66
N GLY A 142 -13.76 10.61 5.43
CA GLY A 142 -14.63 9.96 6.39
C GLY A 142 -15.07 10.91 7.52
N SER A 143 -16.02 10.46 8.33
CA SER A 143 -16.54 11.24 9.45
C SER A 143 -17.27 10.37 10.46
N THR A 144 -17.29 10.76 11.73
CA THR A 144 -18.16 10.11 12.72
C THR A 144 -19.66 10.25 12.40
N ALA A 145 -20.03 11.24 11.60
CA ALA A 145 -21.41 11.50 11.19
C ALA A 145 -21.85 10.70 9.95
N VAL A 146 -20.91 10.23 9.12
CA VAL A 146 -21.19 9.54 7.86
C VAL A 146 -20.67 8.10 7.97
N PRO A 147 -21.52 7.07 7.80
CA PRO A 147 -21.04 5.69 7.79
C PRO A 147 -19.97 5.50 6.71
N ALA A 148 -18.86 4.83 7.06
CA ALA A 148 -17.94 4.32 6.07
C ALA A 148 -18.69 3.32 5.16
N PRO A 149 -18.43 3.32 3.84
CA PRO A 149 -19.00 2.32 2.94
C PRO A 149 -18.74 0.90 3.46
N THR A 150 -19.78 0.08 3.43
CA THR A 150 -19.68 -1.36 3.69
C THR A 150 -19.89 -2.12 2.40
N ASP A 151 -19.37 -3.34 2.34
CA ASP A 151 -19.54 -4.27 1.24
C ASP A 151 -19.03 -3.78 -0.12
N THR A 152 -18.05 -2.88 -0.09
CA THR A 152 -17.33 -2.40 -1.26
C THR A 152 -15.87 -2.17 -0.91
N TRP A 153 -15.01 -2.43 -1.89
CA TRP A 153 -13.62 -2.00 -1.82
C TRP A 153 -13.53 -0.50 -2.07
N VAL A 154 -12.74 0.16 -1.24
CA VAL A 154 -12.37 1.57 -1.35
C VAL A 154 -10.87 1.63 -1.61
N SER A 155 -10.47 2.44 -2.57
CA SER A 155 -9.06 2.67 -2.93
C SER A 155 -8.66 4.04 -2.45
N GLU A 156 -7.65 4.10 -1.57
CA GLU A 156 -7.15 5.34 -1.00
C GLU A 156 -5.77 5.69 -1.56
N ASP A 157 -5.64 6.91 -2.08
CA ASP A 157 -4.35 7.57 -2.25
C ASP A 157 -4.16 8.50 -1.04
N ILE A 158 -3.26 8.11 -0.15
CA ILE A 158 -3.05 8.77 1.14
C ILE A 158 -1.79 9.64 1.13
N THR A 159 -1.24 9.94 -0.05
CA THR A 159 0.03 10.66 -0.19
C THR A 159 -0.04 12.07 0.38
N ASP A 160 -1.14 12.78 0.10
CA ASP A 160 -1.36 14.17 0.50
C ASP A 160 -2.30 14.29 1.71
N ASP A 161 -2.64 13.17 2.35
CA ASP A 161 -3.61 13.10 3.44
C ASP A 161 -3.03 13.49 4.80
N ASN A 162 -3.91 13.60 5.79
CA ASN A 162 -3.58 13.90 7.16
C ASN A 162 -3.15 12.65 7.95
N PHE A 163 -2.08 12.82 8.73
CA PHE A 163 -1.53 11.82 9.64
C PHE A 163 -1.36 12.43 11.03
N TRP A 164 -1.85 11.75 12.06
CA TRP A 164 -1.54 12.10 13.45
C TRP A 164 -0.37 11.26 13.96
N MET A 165 0.26 11.67 15.07
CA MET A 165 1.51 11.07 15.51
C MET A 165 1.39 10.33 16.85
N ARG A 166 2.02 9.16 16.94
CA ARG A 166 2.36 8.50 18.20
C ARG A 166 3.88 8.37 18.33
N ALA A 167 4.50 9.11 19.24
CA ALA A 167 5.94 8.96 19.55
C ALA A 167 6.16 7.96 20.70
N PHE A 168 7.29 7.26 20.71
CA PHE A 168 7.57 6.16 21.66
C PHE A 168 8.60 6.47 22.75
N GLY A 169 9.46 7.47 22.58
CA GLY A 169 10.50 7.81 23.56
C GLY A 169 10.53 9.30 23.93
N PRO A 170 9.80 9.77 24.96
CA PRO A 170 8.75 9.08 25.74
C PRO A 170 7.45 8.89 24.95
N GLY A 171 6.58 8.01 25.44
CA GLY A 171 5.26 7.73 24.87
C GLY A 171 4.35 8.96 24.84
N ARG A 172 4.04 9.48 23.65
CA ARG A 172 3.24 10.70 23.43
C ARG A 172 2.25 10.50 22.28
N THR A 173 0.96 10.69 22.52
CA THR A 173 -0.06 10.79 21.45
C THR A 173 -0.25 12.25 21.08
N ILE A 174 0.06 12.61 19.84
CA ILE A 174 -0.11 13.97 19.31
C ILE A 174 -1.40 13.98 18.52
N GLU A 175 -2.48 14.40 19.18
CA GLU A 175 -3.85 14.42 18.64
C GLU A 175 -4.07 15.64 17.73
N GLN A 176 -3.28 15.71 16.66
CA GLN A 176 -3.36 16.73 15.62
C GLN A 176 -3.70 16.03 14.31
N PHE A 177 -4.97 16.11 13.93
CA PHE A 177 -5.57 15.29 12.88
C PHE A 177 -5.65 15.97 11.52
N GLY A 178 -5.21 17.23 11.41
CA GLY A 178 -5.20 18.01 10.17
C GLY A 178 -3.77 18.36 9.73
N VAL A 179 -2.85 17.40 9.84
CA VAL A 179 -1.42 17.60 9.57
C VAL A 179 -0.99 16.63 8.49
N THR A 180 -0.53 17.13 7.36
CA THR A 180 -0.11 16.31 6.23
C THR A 180 1.29 15.74 6.41
N LEU A 181 1.67 14.75 5.59
CA LEU A 181 3.06 14.27 5.54
C LEU A 181 4.05 15.40 5.22
N ALA A 182 3.68 16.31 4.31
CA ALA A 182 4.49 17.48 3.96
C ALA A 182 4.64 18.47 5.13
N ASP A 183 3.60 18.65 5.95
CA ASP A 183 3.68 19.49 7.16
C ASP A 183 4.67 18.88 8.18
N TRP A 184 4.59 17.57 8.40
CA TRP A 184 5.53 16.86 9.25
C TRP A 184 6.96 16.96 8.73
N GLU A 185 7.18 16.73 7.43
CA GLU A 185 8.47 16.89 6.76
C GLU A 185 9.00 18.32 6.89
N GLY A 186 8.12 19.31 6.84
CA GLY A 186 8.44 20.72 7.06
C GLY A 186 8.82 21.08 8.51
N GLY A 187 8.79 20.10 9.43
CA GLY A 187 9.15 20.29 10.84
C GLY A 187 8.01 20.81 11.69
N ALA A 188 6.75 20.56 11.32
CA ALA A 188 5.61 20.87 12.17
C ALA A 188 5.78 20.24 13.55
N THR A 189 5.48 21.02 14.60
CA THR A 189 5.52 20.52 15.97
C THR A 189 4.36 21.03 16.79
N PHE A 190 3.95 20.21 17.76
CA PHE A 190 2.80 20.49 18.59
C PHE A 190 3.10 20.20 20.06
N PRO A 191 2.58 21.03 20.98
CA PRO A 191 2.72 20.77 22.40
C PRO A 191 1.87 19.58 22.83
N ASN A 192 2.41 18.72 23.69
CA ASN A 192 1.70 17.65 24.39
C ASN A 192 2.05 17.71 25.90
N PRO A 193 1.17 17.27 26.81
CA PRO A 193 1.45 17.28 28.25
C PRO A 193 2.75 16.57 28.67
N SER A 194 3.24 15.61 27.87
CA SER A 194 4.48 14.86 28.11
C SER A 194 5.68 15.36 27.29
N GLY A 195 5.56 16.53 26.65
CA GLY A 195 6.62 17.17 25.86
C GLY A 195 6.14 17.65 24.49
N GLN A 196 7.02 18.29 23.72
CA GLN A 196 6.73 18.62 22.33
C GLN A 196 6.76 17.36 21.46
N SER A 197 6.03 17.34 20.34
CA SER A 197 6.21 16.29 19.33
C SER A 197 7.64 16.28 18.79
N PRO A 198 8.19 15.11 18.40
CA PRO A 198 9.41 15.05 17.59
C PRO A 198 9.34 16.00 16.39
N VAL A 199 10.46 16.63 16.06
CA VAL A 199 10.63 17.40 14.81
C VAL A 199 11.00 16.39 13.73
N LEU A 200 10.16 16.23 12.72
CA LEU A 200 10.49 15.45 11.54
C LEU A 200 11.09 16.36 10.45
N GLY A 201 11.69 15.75 9.45
CA GLY A 201 12.43 16.41 8.38
C GLY A 201 12.53 15.51 7.15
N ALA A 202 13.00 16.07 6.04
CA ALA A 202 13.22 15.31 4.80
C ALA A 202 14.16 14.09 4.97
N ASP A 203 15.05 14.13 5.98
CA ASP A 203 15.99 13.07 6.35
C ASP A 203 15.43 12.07 7.39
N THR A 204 14.21 12.27 7.88
CA THR A 204 13.57 11.32 8.80
C THR A 204 13.38 9.99 8.10
N LEU A 205 13.94 8.94 8.66
CA LEU A 205 13.83 7.59 8.11
C LEU A 205 12.40 7.10 8.29
N ILE A 206 11.82 6.55 7.22
CA ILE A 206 10.67 5.66 7.33
C ILE A 206 11.24 4.26 7.42
N THR A 207 10.98 3.55 8.53
CA THR A 207 11.63 2.27 8.85
C THR A 207 10.71 1.07 8.67
N GLY A 208 9.43 1.31 8.37
CA GLY A 208 8.43 0.28 8.21
C GLY A 208 7.07 0.86 7.88
N MET A 209 6.14 -0.02 7.54
CA MET A 209 4.73 0.31 7.42
C MET A 209 3.88 -0.73 8.13
N ASN A 210 2.66 -0.32 8.46
CA ASN A 210 1.72 -1.16 9.16
C ASN A 210 0.29 -0.84 8.74
N VAL A 211 -0.52 -1.88 8.61
CA VAL A 211 -1.98 -1.77 8.53
C VAL A 211 -2.59 -2.47 9.74
N GLY A 212 -3.75 -2.00 10.21
CA GLY A 212 -4.35 -2.61 11.39
C GLY A 212 -5.71 -2.05 11.79
N VAL A 213 -6.28 -2.67 12.83
CA VAL A 213 -7.64 -2.42 13.33
C VAL A 213 -7.69 -2.47 14.86
N GLY A 214 -8.72 -1.86 15.43
CA GLY A 214 -9.07 -2.01 16.84
C GLY A 214 -8.33 -1.08 17.79
N SER A 215 -8.21 -1.52 19.05
CA SER A 215 -7.80 -0.75 20.23
C SER A 215 -8.79 0.37 20.60
N GLY A 216 -9.78 0.05 21.43
CA GLY A 216 -10.80 1.00 21.89
C GLY A 216 -12.09 0.97 21.05
N TRP A 217 -12.14 0.14 20.02
CA TRP A 217 -13.30 -0.03 19.16
C TRP A 217 -14.35 -0.91 19.85
N ALA A 218 -15.43 -0.32 20.36
CA ALA A 218 -16.54 -1.10 20.90
C ALA A 218 -17.20 -1.92 19.78
N GLY A 219 -17.74 -3.11 20.09
CA GLY A 219 -18.39 -3.99 19.11
C GLY A 219 -17.40 -4.90 18.37
N ASP A 220 -17.92 -5.56 17.34
CA ASP A 220 -17.15 -6.46 16.48
C ASP A 220 -16.83 -5.75 15.15
N PHE A 221 -15.62 -5.95 14.64
CA PHE A 221 -15.19 -5.43 13.35
C PHE A 221 -14.68 -6.59 12.49
N LEU A 222 -15.09 -6.58 11.23
CA LEU A 222 -14.54 -7.42 10.16
C LEU A 222 -14.23 -6.51 8.97
N GLY A 223 -13.00 -6.58 8.49
CA GLY A 223 -12.55 -5.80 7.35
C GLY A 223 -11.35 -6.43 6.67
N TYR A 224 -11.03 -5.92 5.49
CA TYR A 224 -9.98 -6.46 4.65
C TYR A 224 -9.10 -5.35 4.09
N VAL A 225 -7.85 -5.68 3.79
CA VAL A 225 -6.87 -4.78 3.18
C VAL A 225 -6.18 -5.49 2.01
N ASP A 226 -5.91 -4.76 0.93
CA ASP A 226 -5.11 -5.26 -0.19
C ASP A 226 -4.39 -4.11 -0.93
N ASN A 227 -3.58 -4.44 -1.95
CA ASN A 227 -2.89 -3.47 -2.81
C ASN A 227 -2.10 -2.38 -2.06
N VAL A 228 -1.43 -2.75 -0.96
CA VAL A 228 -0.69 -1.81 -0.14
C VAL A 228 0.57 -1.35 -0.87
N SER A 229 0.75 -0.03 -1.02
CA SER A 229 1.83 0.55 -1.81
C SER A 229 2.48 1.73 -1.09
N LEU A 230 3.81 1.74 -1.09
CA LEU A 230 4.64 2.86 -0.63
C LEU A 230 5.79 3.06 -1.62
N THR A 231 5.94 4.25 -2.19
CA THR A 231 6.97 4.54 -3.19
C THR A 231 7.91 5.63 -2.72
N PHE A 232 9.21 5.36 -2.76
CA PHE A 232 10.28 6.31 -2.52
C PHE A 232 10.97 6.69 -3.83
N GLY A 233 11.07 8.00 -4.12
CA GLY A 233 11.65 8.50 -5.36
C GLY A 233 10.87 8.04 -6.60
N GLN A 234 11.58 7.60 -7.65
CA GLN A 234 10.94 7.20 -8.91
C GLN A 234 10.71 5.68 -9.05
N ASP A 235 11.55 4.85 -8.41
CA ASP A 235 11.63 3.42 -8.73
C ASP A 235 11.63 2.50 -7.49
N ASP A 236 11.68 3.01 -6.25
CA ASP A 236 11.66 2.17 -5.04
C ASP A 236 10.24 2.05 -4.50
N THR A 237 9.48 1.11 -5.06
CA THR A 237 8.13 0.80 -4.60
C THR A 237 8.12 -0.48 -3.77
N ILE A 238 7.60 -0.37 -2.56
CA ILE A 238 7.14 -1.49 -1.75
C ILE A 238 5.67 -1.69 -2.08
N LEU A 239 5.34 -2.81 -2.73
CA LEU A 239 3.97 -3.13 -3.14
C LEU A 239 3.62 -4.52 -2.63
N ALA A 240 2.53 -4.64 -1.87
CA ALA A 240 2.02 -5.89 -1.34
C ALA A 240 0.59 -6.14 -1.80
N ASN A 241 0.41 -7.22 -2.55
CA ASN A 241 -0.88 -7.78 -2.91
C ASN A 241 -1.02 -9.13 -2.20
N PHE A 242 -2.03 -9.29 -1.35
CA PHE A 242 -2.12 -10.42 -0.42
C PHE A 242 -2.89 -11.58 -1.04
N GLU A 243 -2.24 -12.74 -1.17
CA GLU A 243 -2.77 -13.88 -1.91
C GLU A 243 -2.67 -15.16 -1.10
N THR A 244 -3.71 -16.00 -1.11
CA THR A 244 -3.66 -17.32 -0.42
C THR A 244 -2.68 -18.30 -1.04
N ALA A 245 -2.33 -18.09 -2.30
CA ALA A 245 -1.29 -18.80 -3.02
C ALA A 245 -0.76 -17.93 -4.16
N ALA A 246 0.48 -18.18 -4.58
CA ALA A 246 1.03 -17.54 -5.76
C ALA A 246 0.10 -17.74 -6.96
N VAL A 247 -0.37 -16.64 -7.57
CA VAL A 247 -1.23 -16.69 -8.74
C VAL A 247 -0.35 -17.06 -9.94
N PRO A 248 -0.59 -18.19 -10.64
CA PRO A 248 0.20 -18.56 -11.80
C PRO A 248 0.12 -17.47 -12.87
N GLU A 249 1.25 -17.16 -13.53
CA GLU A 249 1.29 -16.16 -14.59
C GLU A 249 0.18 -16.43 -15.63
N PRO A 250 -0.50 -15.37 -16.14
CA PRO A 250 -1.60 -15.55 -17.06
C PRO A 250 -1.23 -16.43 -18.25
N ALA A 251 -2.03 -17.45 -18.54
CA ALA A 251 -1.84 -18.32 -19.70
C ALA A 251 -1.79 -17.55 -21.04
N SER A 252 -2.21 -16.29 -21.06
CA SER A 252 -2.01 -15.34 -22.15
C SER A 252 -0.54 -15.12 -22.53
N LEU A 253 0.41 -15.18 -21.59
CA LEU A 253 1.85 -15.15 -21.91
C LEU A 253 2.28 -16.42 -22.63
N ALA A 254 1.82 -17.58 -22.15
CA ALA A 254 2.05 -18.85 -22.83
C ALA A 254 1.43 -18.85 -24.25
N LEU A 255 0.21 -18.34 -24.40
CA LEU A 255 -0.45 -18.21 -25.71
C LEU A 255 0.22 -17.17 -26.61
N PHE A 256 0.78 -16.09 -26.06
CA PHE A 256 1.55 -15.11 -26.80
C PHE A 256 2.85 -15.72 -27.35
N VAL A 257 3.59 -16.46 -26.51
CA VAL A 257 4.79 -17.19 -26.93
C VAL A 257 4.46 -18.25 -27.98
N VAL A 258 3.39 -19.02 -27.78
CA VAL A 258 2.91 -19.99 -28.77
C VAL A 258 2.49 -19.30 -30.08
N GLY A 259 1.84 -18.14 -30.00
CA GLY A 259 1.46 -17.32 -31.14
C GLY A 259 2.68 -16.82 -31.94
N LEU A 260 3.70 -16.31 -31.25
CA LEU A 260 4.97 -15.89 -31.88
C LEU A 260 5.70 -17.06 -32.54
N LEU A 261 5.76 -18.22 -31.88
CA LEU A 261 6.35 -19.44 -32.45
C LEU A 261 5.58 -19.91 -33.69
N GLY A 262 4.24 -19.84 -33.67
CA GLY A 262 3.38 -20.17 -34.80
C GLY A 262 3.59 -19.24 -36.01
N LEU A 263 3.74 -17.93 -35.78
CA LEU A 263 4.06 -16.94 -36.82
C LEU A 263 5.48 -17.14 -37.39
N GLY A 264 6.46 -17.44 -36.55
CA GLY A 264 7.83 -17.76 -36.99
C GLY A 264 7.90 -19.02 -37.86
N ALA A 265 7.19 -20.08 -37.47
CA ALA A 265 7.15 -21.33 -38.23
C ALA A 265 6.48 -21.17 -39.60
N THR A 266 5.41 -20.38 -39.69
CA THR A 266 4.72 -20.08 -40.96
C THR A 266 5.54 -19.17 -41.87
N ALA A 267 6.23 -18.17 -41.33
CA ALA A 267 7.14 -17.32 -42.10
C ALA A 267 8.33 -18.11 -42.69
N ARG A 268 8.87 -19.08 -41.95
CA ARG A 268 9.96 -19.95 -42.41
C ARG A 268 9.53 -20.87 -43.56
N ARG A 269 8.30 -21.40 -43.53
CA ARG A 269 7.76 -22.24 -44.61
C ARG A 269 7.50 -21.49 -45.92
N ARG A 270 7.31 -20.17 -45.88
CA ARG A 270 7.10 -19.35 -47.09
C ARG A 270 8.40 -18.93 -47.80
N ARG A 271 9.56 -19.20 -47.20
CA ARG A 271 10.89 -18.87 -47.74
C ARG A 271 11.66 -20.09 -48.26
N ALA A 272 11.15 -21.30 -48.02
CA ALA A 272 11.64 -22.54 -48.62
C ALA A 272 10.75 -22.91 -49.81
#